data_AF-A0A353P9D0-F1
#
_entry.id   AF-A0A353P9D0-F1
#
_cell.length_a   1.000
_cell.length_b   1.000
_cell.length_c   1.000
_cell.angle_alpha   90.00
_cell.angle_beta   90.00
_cell.angle_gamma   90.00
#
_symmetry.space_group_name_H-M   'P 1'
#
loop_
_entity.id
_entity.type
_entity.pdbx_description
1 polymer ?
#
loop_
_entity_poly.entity_id
_entity_poly.type
_entity_poly.pdbx_seq_one_letter_code
_entity_poly.pdbx_strand_id
1 'polypeptide(L)'
;QTHDLGGFGAEELEAGIAAAGALLSYVEDTQRGALPHLRALHVEQPEDSLLLDAATRRNLELETNLRGGSDHTLAAVLDRTQ
;
A
#
# COMPACT_ATOMS: atom_id res chain seq x y z
N GLN A 1 19.83 -1.06 14.35
CA GLN A 1 19.68 -2.39 13.73
C GLN A 1 18.43 -3.01 14.31
N THR A 2 17.51 -3.44 13.46
CA THR A 2 16.31 -4.18 13.85
C THR A 2 16.68 -5.66 13.83
N HIS A 3 16.59 -6.33 14.98
CA HIS A 3 17.08 -7.70 15.17
C HIS A 3 16.00 -8.76 14.91
N ASP A 4 14.74 -8.35 14.91
CA ASP A 4 13.58 -9.17 14.59
C ASP A 4 12.47 -8.26 14.05
N LEU A 5 11.34 -8.87 13.68
CA LEU A 5 10.16 -8.15 13.24
C LEU A 5 9.23 -7.76 14.40
N GLY A 6 9.71 -7.92 15.64
CA GLY A 6 8.99 -7.70 16.89
C GLY A 6 8.38 -6.31 17.02
N GLY A 7 9.12 -5.32 16.53
CA GLY A 7 8.71 -3.91 16.57
C GLY A 7 7.73 -3.48 15.47
N PHE A 8 7.37 -4.37 14.55
CA PHE A 8 6.54 -4.04 13.39
C PHE A 8 5.12 -4.63 13.43
N GLY A 9 4.79 -5.42 14.46
CA GLY A 9 3.50 -6.10 14.57
C GLY A 9 3.29 -7.16 13.49
N ALA A 10 4.39 -7.74 12.99
CA ALA A 10 4.41 -8.66 11.86
C ALA A 10 4.74 -10.11 12.27
N GLU A 11 5.00 -10.37 13.56
CA GLU A 11 5.55 -11.66 14.04
C GLU A 11 4.65 -12.85 13.69
N GLU A 12 3.33 -12.67 13.69
CA GLU A 12 2.35 -13.71 13.38
C GLU A 12 1.96 -13.74 11.90
N LEU A 13 2.52 -12.84 11.08
CA LEU A 13 2.17 -12.67 9.66
C LEU A 13 3.16 -13.38 8.73
N GLU A 14 3.38 -14.68 8.91
CA GLU A 14 4.36 -15.45 8.12
C GLU A 14 4.20 -15.25 6.60
N ALA A 15 2.97 -15.30 6.09
CA ALA A 15 2.67 -15.06 4.67
C ALA A 15 2.95 -13.61 4.26
N GLY A 16 2.67 -12.64 5.13
CA GLY A 16 2.97 -11.22 4.89
C GLY A 16 4.47 -10.96 4.83
N ILE A 17 5.25 -11.59 5.72
CA ILE A 17 6.72 -11.54 5.73
C ILE A 17 7.28 -12.14 4.44
N ALA A 18 6.78 -13.31 4.03
CA ALA A 18 7.21 -13.95 2.79
C ALA A 18 6.93 -13.07 1.56
N ALA A 19 5.75 -12.45 1.48
CA ALA A 19 5.39 -11.54 0.41
C ALA A 19 6.28 -10.28 0.39
N ALA A 20 6.53 -9.68 1.55
CA ALA A 20 7.42 -8.52 1.68
C ALA A 20 8.86 -8.86 1.28
N GLY A 21 9.37 -10.04 1.67
CA GLY A 21 10.69 -10.54 1.28
C GLY A 21 10.81 -10.75 -0.23
N ALA A 22 9.79 -11.35 -0.86
CA ALA A 22 9.76 -11.52 -2.31
C ALA A 22 9.76 -10.17 -3.05
N LEU A 23 8.98 -9.19 -2.56
CA LEU A 23 8.95 -7.84 -3.12
C LEU A 23 10.30 -7.13 -2.97
N LEU A 24 10.93 -7.21 -1.79
CA LEU A 24 12.24 -6.59 -1.54
C LEU A 24 13.32 -7.19 -2.45
N SER A 25 13.39 -8.52 -2.55
CA SER A 25 14.32 -9.22 -3.44
C SER A 25 14.15 -8.78 -4.90
N TYR A 26 12.90 -8.64 -5.36
CA TYR A 26 12.62 -8.20 -6.73
C TYR A 26 13.10 -6.75 -6.98
N VAL A 27 12.92 -5.85 -6.01
CA VAL A 27 13.38 -4.46 -6.13
C VAL A 27 14.92 -4.39 -6.13
N GLU A 28 15.58 -5.16 -5.27
CA GLU A 28 17.05 -5.24 -5.25
C GLU A 28 17.62 -5.75 -6.59
N ASP A 29 17.02 -6.80 -7.15
CA ASP A 29 17.43 -7.39 -8.43
C ASP A 29 17.23 -6.44 -9.62
N THR A 30 16.12 -5.68 -9.61
CA THR A 30 15.76 -4.78 -10.72
C THR A 30 16.47 -3.43 -10.65
N GLN A 31 16.71 -2.88 -9.46
CA GLN A 31 17.36 -1.58 -9.28
C GLN A 31 18.89 -1.66 -9.20
N ARG A 32 19.45 -2.82 -8.81
CA ARG A 32 20.90 -3.09 -8.76
C ARG A 32 21.70 -2.02 -8.00
N GLY A 33 21.15 -1.52 -6.90
CA GLY A 33 21.75 -0.48 -6.08
C GLY A 33 21.17 -0.48 -4.67
N ALA A 34 21.82 0.25 -3.75
CA ALA A 34 21.31 0.39 -2.38
C ALA A 34 19.96 1.13 -2.39
N LEU A 35 19.05 0.75 -1.49
CA LEU A 35 17.70 1.31 -1.34
C LEU A 35 17.55 2.15 -0.04
N PRO A 36 18.34 3.23 0.17
CA PRO A 36 18.37 3.97 1.45
C PRO A 36 17.07 4.73 1.78
N HIS A 37 16.13 4.77 0.84
CA HIS A 37 14.81 5.38 1.00
C HIS A 37 13.76 4.39 1.57
N LEU A 38 14.00 3.08 1.50
CA LEU A 38 13.18 2.07 2.16
C LEU A 38 13.68 1.90 3.61
N ARG A 39 12.97 2.52 4.55
CA ARG A 39 13.46 2.68 5.94
C ARG A 39 12.66 1.93 6.99
N ALA A 40 11.43 1.53 6.67
CA ALA A 40 10.51 0.93 7.63
C ALA A 40 9.55 -0.05 6.94
N LEU A 41 9.07 -0.99 7.74
CA LEU A 41 7.93 -1.85 7.44
C LEU A 41 6.77 -1.39 8.34
N HIS A 42 5.55 -1.42 7.84
CA HIS A 42 4.36 -1.19 8.66
C HIS A 42 3.30 -2.21 8.30
N VAL A 43 2.62 -2.74 9.31
CA VAL A 43 1.49 -3.65 9.15
C VAL A 43 0.22 -2.83 9.19
N GLU A 44 -0.57 -2.89 8.12
CA GLU A 44 -1.90 -2.27 8.08
C GLU A 44 -2.91 -3.14 8.83
N GLN A 45 -3.56 -2.58 9.85
CA GLN A 45 -4.60 -3.28 10.61
C GLN A 45 -5.99 -2.93 10.04
N PRO A 46 -6.89 -3.92 9.84
CA PRO A 46 -8.23 -3.65 9.32
C PRO A 46 -9.07 -2.68 10.16
N GLU A 47 -8.80 -2.61 11.47
CA GLU A 47 -9.48 -1.75 12.43
C GLU A 47 -9.06 -0.27 12.36
N ASP A 48 -7.95 0.03 11.70
CA ASP A 48 -7.47 1.41 11.51
C ASP A 48 -8.18 2.12 10.34
N SER A 49 -9.05 1.42 9.59
CA SER A 49 -9.63 1.92 8.35
C SER A 49 -11.05 1.42 8.09
N LEU A 50 -11.80 2.17 7.29
CA LEU A 50 -13.08 1.70 6.76
C LEU A 50 -12.83 0.74 5.60
N LEU A 51 -13.16 -0.54 5.79
CA LEU A 51 -13.10 -1.53 4.72
C LEU A 51 -14.19 -1.27 3.68
N LEU A 52 -13.78 -1.03 2.44
CA LEU A 52 -14.67 -0.89 1.28
C LEU A 52 -14.43 -2.04 0.32
N ASP A 53 -15.49 -2.70 -0.12
CA ASP A 53 -15.38 -3.67 -1.21
C ASP A 53 -15.14 -2.99 -2.56
N ALA A 54 -14.73 -3.79 -3.55
CA ALA A 54 -14.41 -3.28 -4.89
C ALA A 54 -15.62 -2.63 -5.57
N ALA A 55 -16.84 -3.14 -5.32
CA ALA A 55 -18.07 -2.59 -5.90
C ALA A 55 -18.38 -1.20 -5.31
N THR A 56 -18.25 -1.02 -4.00
CA THR A 56 -18.44 0.24 -3.30
C THR A 56 -17.42 1.26 -3.75
N ARG A 57 -16.12 0.92 -3.77
CA ARG A 57 -15.07 1.83 -4.24
C ARG A 57 -15.30 2.29 -5.69
N ARG A 58 -15.79 1.39 -6.55
CA ARG A 58 -16.14 1.69 -7.94
C ARG A 58 -17.39 2.57 -8.05
N ASN A 59 -18.45 2.25 -7.31
CA ASN A 59 -19.72 2.99 -7.38
C ASN A 59 -19.61 4.39 -6.78
N LEU A 60 -18.67 4.60 -5.84
CA LEU A 60 -18.37 5.92 -5.29
C LEU A 60 -17.44 6.77 -6.18
N GLU A 61 -16.90 6.20 -7.27
CA GLU A 61 -16.01 6.89 -8.21
C GLU A 61 -14.88 7.65 -7.48
N LEU A 62 -14.19 7.00 -6.53
CA LEU A 62 -13.22 7.67 -5.66
C LEU A 62 -12.07 8.31 -6.44
N GLU A 63 -11.48 7.56 -7.36
CA GLU A 63 -10.33 7.96 -8.20
C GLU A 63 -10.57 7.74 -9.70
N THR A 64 -11.49 6.84 -10.04
CA THR A 64 -11.84 6.50 -11.42
C THR A 64 -13.36 6.44 -11.56
N ASN A 65 -13.89 7.12 -12.57
CA ASN A 65 -15.32 7.07 -12.88
C ASN A 65 -15.71 5.75 -13.55
N LEU A 66 -17.02 5.49 -13.69
CA LEU A 66 -17.53 4.25 -14.27
C LEU A 66 -17.12 4.01 -15.73
N ARG A 67 -16.61 5.04 -16.43
CA ARG A 67 -16.11 4.96 -17.81
C ARG A 67 -14.59 4.74 -17.87
N GLY A 68 -13.89 4.71 -16.74
CA GLY A 68 -12.44 4.55 -16.68
C GLY A 68 -11.65 5.86 -16.73
N GLY A 69 -12.32 7.01 -16.75
CA GLY A 69 -11.69 8.33 -16.70
C GLY A 69 -11.44 8.80 -15.26
N SER A 70 -10.62 9.85 -15.11
CA SER A 70 -10.37 10.51 -13.82
C SER A 70 -11.23 11.76 -13.59
N ASP A 71 -11.97 12.19 -14.61
CA ASP A 71 -12.92 13.29 -14.56
C ASP A 71 -14.15 12.93 -13.73
N HIS A 72 -14.75 13.95 -13.08
CA HIS A 72 -15.96 13.81 -12.26
C HIS A 72 -15.85 12.81 -11.09
N THR A 73 -14.65 12.52 -10.62
CA THR A 73 -14.37 11.67 -9.45
C THR A 73 -14.31 12.48 -8.15
N LEU A 74 -14.39 11.81 -7.00
CA LEU A 74 -14.19 12.46 -5.71
C LEU A 74 -12.80 13.12 -5.62
N ALA A 75 -11.76 12.41 -6.06
CA ALA A 75 -10.40 12.91 -6.11
C ALA A 75 -10.29 14.16 -7.01
N ALA A 76 -10.92 14.19 -8.19
CA ALA A 76 -10.86 15.36 -9.08
C ALA A 76 -11.49 16.63 -8.46
N VAL A 77 -12.46 16.46 -7.55
CA VAL A 77 -13.09 17.56 -6.82
C VAL A 77 -12.21 18.02 -5.65
N LEU A 78 -11.66 17.08 -4.88
CA LEU A 78 -10.95 17.37 -3.63
C LEU A 78 -9.47 17.69 -3.82
N ASP A 79 -8.82 17.13 -4.84
CA ASP A 79 -7.40 17.32 -5.05
C ASP A 79 -7.10 18.76 -5.52
N ARG A 80 -6.55 19.51 -4.59
CA ARG A 80 -6.06 20.89 -4.73
C ARG A 80 -4.65 21.02 -4.16
N THR A 81 -3.95 19.90 -4.02
CA THR A 81 -2.56 19.88 -3.55
C THR A 81 -1.66 20.63 -4.54
N GLN A 82 -0.68 21.37 -4.02
CA GLN A 82 0.27 22.20 -4.79
C GLN A 82 1.65 21.53 -4.79
#